data_AF-A0A961Y9S3-F1
#
_entry.id   AF-A0A961Y9S3-F1
#
_cell.length_a   1.000
_cell.length_b   1.000
_cell.length_c   1.000
_cell.angle_alpha   90.00
_cell.angle_beta   90.00
_cell.angle_gamma   90.00
#
_symmetry.space_group_name_H-M   'P 1'
#
loop_
_entity.id
_entity.type
_entity.pdbx_description
1 polymer ?
#
loop_
_entity_poly.entity_id
_entity_poly.type
_entity_poly.pdbx_seq_one_letter_code
_entity_poly.pdbx_strand_id
1 'polypeptide(L)'
;MRNRLIGAAAACSLAVSLAACDAPVSKDKVPLGFAIKREMDLKGMTPADPIMVRIFKEESKLEVWKRTKSGNYKELKTYDICRWSGELGPKQREGDKQAPEGFYTVTPGQMNPNSSYHLSFNLGYPNTFDRTYGRTGAHLMVHGDCLSAGCYAMKDGQIEEIYALAREAFKGGQKSFQVQAMPFRMTPENIARHRGNQNVAFWQNLKEGNDHFEVTGVPPQIAVCGKKYVFNAQNADLDPSAPCPELDVPENIRAAVAQKSQSDAQAVQVAIARLESGAGEPPVQTNVQVAQSSDTPQTVQAVQTESQDGSGTSLMSRIPTFRIPGFGGGQRPQTSPVATATSSAVTGYTSSVDAVPVEDPFAVFDLFVTVDARTLPKTAVGARRSYEDPAGTR
;
A
#
# COMPACT_ATOMS: atom_id res chain seq x y z
N MET A 1 65.43 -3.52 -64.11
CA MET A 1 65.00 -2.10 -64.06
C MET A 1 63.47 -2.09 -64.06
N ARG A 2 62.85 -2.01 -62.89
CA ARG A 2 62.27 -0.78 -62.30
C ARG A 2 61.04 -0.25 -63.07
N ASN A 3 59.91 -0.43 -62.39
CA ASN A 3 58.87 0.57 -62.11
C ASN A 3 57.61 0.69 -63.00
N ARG A 4 56.49 0.44 -62.29
CA ARG A 4 55.28 1.27 -62.16
C ARG A 4 54.21 1.09 -63.25
N LEU A 5 53.04 0.59 -62.84
CA LEU A 5 51.89 1.44 -62.52
C LEU A 5 50.78 0.58 -61.90
N ILE A 6 50.62 0.72 -60.59
CA ILE A 6 49.43 0.31 -59.84
C ILE A 6 48.39 1.41 -60.09
N GLY A 7 47.29 1.07 -60.75
CA GLY A 7 46.23 2.00 -61.12
C GLY A 7 44.87 1.54 -60.60
N ALA A 8 44.49 2.10 -59.46
CA ALA A 8 43.11 2.33 -58.98
C ALA A 8 42.11 1.16 -59.02
N ALA A 9 42.12 0.33 -57.98
CA ALA A 9 40.90 -0.33 -57.52
C ALA A 9 39.95 0.74 -56.97
N ALA A 10 39.00 1.17 -57.79
CA ALA A 10 37.91 2.04 -57.34
C ALA A 10 37.04 1.25 -56.37
N ALA A 11 37.22 1.53 -55.07
CA ALA A 11 36.36 1.05 -54.01
C ALA A 11 34.93 1.55 -54.27
N CYS A 12 34.07 0.66 -54.74
CA CYS A 12 32.63 0.83 -54.61
C CYS A 12 32.30 0.74 -53.12
N SER A 13 32.40 1.87 -52.42
CA SER A 13 31.84 2.05 -51.09
C SER A 13 30.33 1.95 -51.21
N LEU A 14 29.79 0.74 -51.05
CA LEU A 14 28.38 0.50 -50.82
C LEU A 14 28.00 1.22 -49.52
N ALA A 15 27.51 2.46 -49.64
CA ALA A 15 26.83 3.14 -48.56
C ALA A 15 25.45 2.48 -48.40
N VAL A 16 25.44 1.31 -47.73
CA VAL A 16 24.20 0.72 -47.22
C VAL A 16 23.70 1.66 -46.14
N SER A 17 22.72 2.47 -46.50
CA SER A 17 21.95 3.27 -45.58
C SER A 17 21.17 2.30 -44.68
N LEU A 18 21.61 2.14 -43.43
CA LEU A 18 20.79 1.51 -42.40
C LEU A 18 19.60 2.43 -42.11
N ALA A 19 18.54 2.33 -42.90
CA ALA A 19 17.21 2.67 -42.43
C ALA A 19 16.81 1.58 -41.43
N ALA A 20 17.25 1.72 -40.18
CA ALA A 20 16.70 0.93 -39.09
C ALA A 20 15.25 1.35 -38.91
N CYS A 21 14.33 0.55 -39.43
CA CYS A 21 12.91 0.67 -39.12
C CYS A 21 12.75 0.44 -37.62
N ASP A 22 12.38 1.48 -36.87
CA ASP A 22 11.94 1.36 -35.48
C ASP A 22 10.70 0.46 -35.45
N ALA A 23 10.90 -0.82 -35.15
CA ALA A 23 9.79 -1.70 -34.83
C ALA A 23 9.05 -1.09 -33.62
N PRO A 24 7.72 -0.99 -33.65
CA PRO A 24 6.98 -0.44 -32.52
C PRO A 24 7.32 -1.21 -31.25
N VAL A 25 7.77 -0.49 -30.22
CA VAL A 25 8.06 -1.07 -28.90
C VAL A 25 6.79 -1.74 -28.40
N SER A 26 6.89 -2.99 -27.97
CA SER A 26 5.73 -3.70 -27.43
C SER A 26 5.21 -3.00 -26.17
N LYS A 27 3.89 -2.91 -26.02
CA LYS A 27 3.20 -2.22 -24.91
C LYS A 27 3.72 -2.57 -23.51
N ASP A 28 4.13 -3.82 -23.30
CA ASP A 28 4.71 -4.32 -22.05
C ASP A 28 6.16 -3.90 -21.79
N LYS A 29 6.84 -3.34 -22.80
CA LYS A 29 8.23 -2.85 -22.76
C LYS A 29 8.34 -1.33 -22.79
N VAL A 30 7.22 -0.62 -22.87
CA VAL A 30 7.19 0.83 -22.78
C VAL A 30 7.89 1.28 -21.49
N PRO A 31 8.91 2.16 -21.58
CA PRO A 31 9.64 2.62 -20.40
C PRO A 31 8.78 3.55 -19.55
N LEU A 32 9.11 3.64 -18.26
CA LEU A 32 8.50 4.64 -17.38
C LEU A 32 8.73 6.06 -17.94
N GLY A 33 7.65 6.85 -17.98
CA GLY A 33 7.67 8.22 -18.48
C GLY A 33 8.55 9.16 -17.65
N PHE A 34 8.90 10.30 -18.22
CA PHE A 34 9.71 11.31 -17.54
C PHE A 34 9.03 11.86 -16.28
N ALA A 35 7.72 12.14 -16.35
CA ALA A 35 6.97 12.72 -15.24
C ALA A 35 6.98 11.82 -13.99
N ILE A 36 6.70 10.53 -14.15
CA ILE A 36 6.68 9.59 -13.02
C ILE A 36 8.08 9.36 -12.44
N LYS A 37 9.13 9.33 -13.29
CA LYS A 37 10.52 9.26 -12.83
C LYS A 37 10.90 10.47 -11.99
N ARG A 38 10.56 11.68 -12.46
CA ARG A 38 10.78 12.92 -11.70
C ARG A 38 10.03 12.90 -10.36
N GLU A 39 8.80 12.39 -10.35
CA GLU A 39 8.03 12.24 -9.10
C GLU A 39 8.70 11.27 -8.12
N MET A 40 9.23 10.15 -8.62
CA MET A 40 10.03 9.22 -7.82
C MET A 40 11.27 9.91 -7.24
N ASP A 41 12.02 10.66 -8.05
CA ASP A 41 13.23 11.37 -7.61
C ASP A 41 12.92 12.36 -6.47
N LEU A 42 11.84 13.15 -6.61
CA LEU A 42 11.36 14.09 -5.59
C LEU A 42 10.95 13.40 -4.29
N LYS A 43 10.42 12.17 -4.38
CA LYS A 43 10.00 11.35 -3.23
C LYS A 43 11.12 10.44 -2.70
N GLY A 44 12.33 10.54 -3.25
CA GLY A 44 13.48 9.73 -2.83
C GLY A 44 13.34 8.24 -3.16
N MET A 45 12.67 7.94 -4.28
CA MET A 45 12.41 6.60 -4.79
C MET A 45 13.15 6.37 -6.12
N THR A 46 13.39 5.12 -6.48
CA THR A 46 13.98 4.71 -7.77
C THR A 46 13.02 3.77 -8.50
N PRO A 47 13.08 3.64 -9.84
CA PRO A 47 12.25 2.68 -10.57
C PRO A 47 12.28 1.25 -10.00
N ALA A 48 13.42 0.81 -9.49
CA ALA A 48 13.65 -0.53 -8.96
C ALA A 48 13.08 -0.77 -7.56
N ASP A 49 12.73 0.28 -6.80
CA ASP A 49 12.27 0.09 -5.42
C ASP A 49 10.95 -0.72 -5.35
N PRO A 50 10.75 -1.54 -4.30
CA PRO A 50 9.53 -2.32 -4.14
C PRO A 50 8.24 -1.49 -4.18
N ILE A 51 7.20 -2.06 -4.77
CA ILE A 51 5.85 -1.49 -4.84
C ILE A 51 4.84 -2.26 -4.00
N MET A 52 3.73 -1.61 -3.69
CA MET A 52 2.44 -2.24 -3.33
C MET A 52 1.32 -1.45 -3.99
N VAL A 53 0.14 -2.05 -4.10
CA VAL A 53 -1.04 -1.41 -4.70
C VAL A 53 -2.18 -1.37 -3.69
N ARG A 54 -2.91 -0.26 -3.66
CA ARG A 54 -4.16 -0.14 -2.90
C ARG A 54 -5.27 0.23 -3.87
N ILE A 55 -6.42 -0.41 -3.73
CA ILE A 55 -7.60 -0.17 -4.56
C ILE A 55 -8.74 0.19 -3.63
N PHE A 56 -9.47 1.27 -3.94
CA PHE A 56 -10.61 1.73 -3.18
C PHE A 56 -11.82 1.81 -4.11
N LYS A 57 -12.81 0.95 -3.89
CA LYS A 57 -13.95 0.76 -4.81
C LYS A 57 -14.87 1.98 -4.81
N GLU A 58 -15.28 2.46 -3.65
CA GLU A 58 -16.16 3.63 -3.53
C GLU A 58 -15.56 4.87 -4.20
N GLU A 59 -14.28 5.16 -3.94
CA GLU A 59 -13.58 6.29 -4.53
C GLU A 59 -13.20 6.06 -6.01
N SER A 60 -13.31 4.81 -6.49
CA SER A 60 -12.84 4.38 -7.81
C SER A 60 -11.38 4.78 -8.07
N LYS A 61 -10.52 4.52 -7.09
CA LYS A 61 -9.08 4.84 -7.13
C LYS A 61 -8.21 3.60 -6.99
N LEU A 62 -7.12 3.58 -7.76
CA LEU A 62 -5.99 2.68 -7.58
C LEU A 62 -4.76 3.50 -7.25
N GLU A 63 -4.07 3.18 -6.17
CA GLU A 63 -2.84 3.84 -5.73
C GLU A 63 -1.66 2.88 -5.86
N VAL A 64 -0.56 3.37 -6.43
CA VAL A 64 0.73 2.69 -6.35
C VAL A 64 1.56 3.35 -5.26
N TRP A 65 2.00 2.55 -4.31
CA TRP A 65 2.88 2.96 -3.22
C TRP A 65 4.25 2.34 -3.43
N LYS A 66 5.31 3.08 -3.10
CA LYS A 66 6.70 2.61 -3.22
C LYS A 66 7.43 2.70 -1.89
N ARG A 67 8.29 1.71 -1.66
CA ARG A 67 9.24 1.73 -0.57
C ARG A 67 10.25 2.87 -0.81
N THR A 68 10.39 3.72 0.19
CA THR A 68 11.41 4.78 0.24
C THR A 68 12.71 4.26 0.82
N LYS A 69 13.78 5.06 0.75
CA LYS A 69 15.08 4.74 1.38
C LYS A 69 15.00 4.50 2.89
N SER A 70 14.01 5.06 3.58
CA SER A 70 13.82 4.84 5.03
C SER A 70 13.18 3.48 5.35
N GLY A 71 12.77 2.72 4.34
CA GLY A 71 12.13 1.42 4.49
C GLY A 71 10.60 1.45 4.48
N ASN A 72 9.99 2.61 4.74
CA ASN A 72 8.53 2.80 4.72
C ASN A 72 8.01 3.04 3.30
N TYR A 73 6.76 2.70 3.07
CA TYR A 73 6.03 2.95 1.83
C TYR A 73 5.37 4.33 1.87
N LYS A 74 5.48 5.04 0.75
CA LYS A 74 4.74 6.28 0.51
C LYS A 74 4.02 6.19 -0.82
N GLU A 75 2.89 6.89 -0.93
CA GLU A 75 2.14 6.96 -2.17
C GLU A 75 3.03 7.57 -3.27
N LEU A 76 3.24 6.81 -4.33
CA LEU A 76 3.85 7.35 -5.54
C LEU A 76 2.77 8.08 -6.33
N LYS A 77 1.68 7.41 -6.69
CA LYS A 77 0.66 8.02 -7.56
C LYS A 77 -0.70 7.34 -7.43
N THR A 78 -1.75 8.14 -7.57
CA THR A 78 -3.15 7.72 -7.66
C THR A 78 -3.64 7.74 -9.11
N TYR A 79 -4.42 6.72 -9.48
CA TYR A 79 -5.03 6.52 -10.79
C TYR A 79 -6.54 6.36 -10.66
N ASP A 80 -7.30 6.97 -11.57
CA ASP A 80 -8.73 6.72 -11.70
C ASP A 80 -8.99 5.34 -12.30
N ILE A 81 -9.89 4.59 -11.68
CA ILE A 81 -10.43 3.34 -12.21
C ILE A 81 -11.61 3.71 -13.14
N CYS A 82 -11.60 3.24 -14.39
CA CYS A 82 -12.71 3.53 -15.31
C CYS A 82 -13.99 2.83 -14.85
N ARG A 83 -13.84 1.58 -14.43
CA ARG A 83 -14.95 0.72 -14.01
C ARG A 83 -14.44 -0.42 -13.14
N TRP A 84 -15.23 -0.76 -12.14
CA TRP A 84 -15.17 -2.03 -11.43
C TRP A 84 -16.59 -2.59 -11.35
N SER A 85 -16.74 -3.90 -11.25
CA SER A 85 -18.06 -4.55 -11.34
C SER A 85 -18.63 -4.93 -9.97
N GLY A 86 -19.95 -4.93 -9.87
CA GLY A 86 -20.69 -5.29 -8.66
C GLY A 86 -20.94 -4.10 -7.74
N GLU A 87 -21.10 -4.38 -6.46
CA GLU A 87 -21.33 -3.37 -5.40
C GLU A 87 -20.20 -3.41 -4.37
N LEU A 88 -20.30 -2.61 -3.31
CA LEU A 88 -19.40 -2.76 -2.15
C LEU A 88 -19.67 -4.10 -1.46
N GLY A 89 -18.61 -4.87 -1.25
CA GLY A 89 -18.64 -6.22 -0.75
C GLY A 89 -17.68 -7.16 -1.50
N PRO A 90 -17.34 -8.30 -0.89
CA PRO A 90 -16.43 -9.27 -1.49
C PRO A 90 -17.13 -10.09 -2.58
N LYS A 91 -16.33 -10.54 -3.55
CA LYS A 91 -16.73 -11.56 -4.53
C LYS A 91 -17.01 -12.90 -3.84
N GLN A 92 -18.10 -13.57 -4.20
CA GLN A 92 -18.51 -14.83 -3.56
C GLN A 92 -18.45 -16.04 -4.50
N ARG A 93 -18.82 -15.88 -5.77
CA ARG A 93 -18.91 -17.01 -6.72
C ARG A 93 -18.54 -16.63 -8.16
N GLU A 94 -18.17 -17.64 -8.95
CA GLU A 94 -17.96 -17.48 -10.38
C GLU A 94 -19.22 -16.89 -11.05
N GLY A 95 -19.04 -15.94 -11.97
CA GLY A 95 -20.14 -15.28 -12.67
C GLY A 95 -21.00 -14.27 -11.87
N ASP A 96 -20.71 -13.98 -10.60
CA ASP A 96 -21.44 -12.95 -9.82
C ASP A 96 -21.15 -11.50 -10.25
N LYS A 97 -20.25 -11.30 -11.22
CA LYS A 97 -19.81 -9.99 -11.73
C LYS A 97 -19.32 -9.06 -10.61
N GLN A 98 -18.77 -9.60 -9.53
CA GLN A 98 -18.29 -8.84 -8.38
C GLN A 98 -16.76 -8.70 -8.40
N ALA A 99 -16.26 -7.48 -8.30
CA ALA A 99 -14.84 -7.23 -8.05
C ALA A 99 -14.51 -7.58 -6.58
N PRO A 100 -13.39 -8.29 -6.33
CA PRO A 100 -13.09 -8.85 -5.02
C PRO A 100 -12.62 -7.78 -4.02
N GLU A 101 -12.75 -8.06 -2.73
CA GLU A 101 -12.20 -7.23 -1.65
C GLU A 101 -11.31 -8.12 -0.79
N GLY A 102 -10.22 -7.58 -0.23
CA GLY A 102 -9.25 -8.33 0.55
C GLY A 102 -7.80 -8.05 0.17
N PHE A 103 -6.92 -8.95 0.61
CA PHE A 103 -5.48 -8.82 0.41
C PHE A 103 -4.97 -9.88 -0.55
N TYR A 104 -4.27 -9.44 -1.60
CA TYR A 104 -3.84 -10.28 -2.69
C TYR A 104 -2.34 -10.14 -2.92
N THR A 105 -1.74 -11.12 -3.58
CA THR A 105 -0.30 -11.13 -3.89
C THR A 105 -0.12 -11.35 -5.37
N VAL A 106 0.66 -10.47 -6.00
CA VAL A 106 0.99 -10.53 -7.42
C VAL A 106 2.46 -10.86 -7.59
N THR A 107 2.74 -11.92 -8.31
CA THR A 107 4.06 -12.40 -8.69
C THR A 107 4.35 -12.08 -10.17
N PRO A 108 5.61 -12.16 -10.64
CA PRO A 108 5.93 -11.95 -12.05
C PRO A 108 5.10 -12.83 -13.01
N GLY A 109 4.79 -14.06 -12.62
CA GLY A 109 4.00 -14.99 -13.44
C GLY A 109 2.53 -14.60 -13.59
N GLN A 110 2.04 -13.65 -12.79
CA GLN A 110 0.68 -13.10 -12.90
C GLN A 110 0.61 -11.87 -13.80
N MET A 111 1.74 -11.36 -14.29
CA MET A 111 1.79 -10.29 -15.28
C MET A 111 1.48 -10.85 -16.67
N ASN A 112 0.54 -10.24 -17.38
CA ASN A 112 0.09 -10.71 -18.68
C ASN A 112 0.26 -9.61 -19.76
N PRO A 113 1.35 -9.66 -20.55
CA PRO A 113 1.61 -8.72 -21.63
C PRO A 113 0.71 -8.95 -22.85
N ASN A 114 0.12 -10.15 -22.98
CA ASN A 114 -0.70 -10.57 -24.12
C ASN A 114 -2.20 -10.53 -23.77
N SER A 115 -2.60 -9.67 -22.84
CA SER A 115 -3.99 -9.47 -22.45
C SER A 115 -4.86 -9.09 -23.66
N SER A 116 -6.07 -9.63 -23.70
CA SER A 116 -7.12 -9.20 -24.64
C SER A 116 -7.61 -7.77 -24.36
N TYR A 117 -7.34 -7.21 -23.17
CA TYR A 117 -7.72 -5.87 -22.71
C TYR A 117 -6.51 -4.94 -22.57
N HIS A 118 -5.68 -4.84 -23.61
CA HIS A 118 -4.41 -4.11 -23.64
C HIS A 118 -3.28 -4.68 -22.75
N LEU A 119 -3.33 -4.56 -21.42
CA LEU A 119 -2.37 -5.15 -20.49
C LEU A 119 -3.13 -5.63 -19.26
N SER A 120 -2.60 -6.61 -18.53
CA SER A 120 -3.21 -6.98 -17.26
C SER A 120 -2.23 -7.61 -16.28
N PHE A 121 -2.60 -7.61 -15.02
CA PHE A 121 -2.07 -8.58 -14.05
C PHE A 121 -3.21 -9.20 -13.24
N ASN A 122 -3.06 -10.49 -12.93
CA ASN A 122 -4.04 -11.24 -12.16
C ASN A 122 -3.79 -11.06 -10.65
N LEU A 123 -4.82 -10.73 -9.88
CA LEU A 123 -4.73 -10.56 -8.43
C LEU A 123 -4.40 -11.87 -7.70
N GLY A 124 -4.69 -13.03 -8.30
CA GLY A 124 -4.52 -14.33 -7.64
C GLY A 124 -5.70 -14.70 -6.74
N TYR A 125 -6.88 -14.14 -7.02
CA TYR A 125 -8.14 -14.58 -6.44
C TYR A 125 -8.50 -15.99 -6.95
N PRO A 126 -9.09 -16.86 -6.12
CA PRO A 126 -9.36 -16.67 -4.68
C PRO A 126 -8.09 -16.86 -3.85
N ASN A 127 -7.85 -16.01 -2.86
CA ASN A 127 -6.73 -16.18 -1.91
C ASN A 127 -7.07 -17.23 -0.82
N THR A 128 -6.20 -17.42 0.17
CA THR A 128 -6.45 -18.38 1.27
C THR A 128 -7.72 -18.07 2.07
N PHE A 129 -7.98 -16.80 2.36
CA PHE A 129 -9.20 -16.36 3.05
C PHE A 129 -10.43 -16.70 2.20
N ASP A 130 -10.41 -16.38 0.92
CA ASP A 130 -11.52 -16.62 0.02
C ASP A 130 -11.86 -18.11 -0.08
N ARG A 131 -10.84 -18.95 -0.25
CA ARG A 131 -10.99 -20.41 -0.30
C ARG A 131 -11.56 -21.00 0.98
N THR A 132 -11.24 -20.42 2.13
CA THR A 132 -11.77 -20.84 3.44
C THR A 132 -13.29 -20.61 3.56
N TYR A 133 -13.82 -19.60 2.86
CA TYR A 133 -15.25 -19.36 2.72
C TYR A 133 -15.90 -20.13 1.57
N GLY A 134 -15.15 -21.01 0.88
CA GLY A 134 -15.65 -21.75 -0.29
C GLY A 134 -15.95 -20.85 -1.50
N ARG A 135 -15.36 -19.65 -1.55
CA ARG A 135 -15.59 -18.72 -2.65
C ARG A 135 -14.97 -19.23 -3.93
N THR A 136 -15.66 -19.01 -5.04
CA THR A 136 -15.25 -19.46 -6.38
C THR A 136 -15.09 -18.28 -7.33
N GLY A 137 -14.31 -18.48 -8.39
CA GLY A 137 -13.95 -17.42 -9.31
C GLY A 137 -12.54 -17.62 -9.85
N ALA A 138 -12.22 -17.02 -10.99
CA ALA A 138 -10.85 -16.86 -11.45
C ALA A 138 -10.69 -15.60 -12.29
N HIS A 139 -9.45 -15.25 -12.60
CA HIS A 139 -9.10 -14.16 -13.54
C HIS A 139 -9.60 -12.77 -13.12
N LEU A 140 -9.54 -12.48 -11.82
CA LEU A 140 -9.78 -11.13 -11.30
C LEU A 140 -8.52 -10.31 -11.55
N MET A 141 -8.61 -9.38 -12.51
CA MET A 141 -7.46 -8.64 -13.02
C MET A 141 -7.57 -7.14 -12.75
N VAL A 142 -6.41 -6.48 -12.78
CA VAL A 142 -6.33 -5.07 -13.13
C VAL A 142 -5.88 -5.01 -14.58
N HIS A 143 -6.64 -4.35 -15.46
CA HIS A 143 -6.37 -4.36 -16.89
C HIS A 143 -6.68 -3.04 -17.59
N GLY A 144 -6.22 -2.88 -18.84
CA GLY A 144 -6.56 -1.75 -19.72
C GLY A 144 -7.93 -1.90 -20.36
N ASP A 145 -8.26 -1.14 -21.41
CA ASP A 145 -9.56 -1.17 -22.08
C ASP A 145 -10.74 -1.01 -21.09
N CYS A 146 -11.15 0.24 -20.79
CA CYS A 146 -12.12 0.70 -19.76
C CYS A 146 -13.51 -0.03 -19.67
N LEU A 147 -13.69 -1.16 -20.32
CA LEU A 147 -14.75 -2.14 -20.19
C LEU A 147 -14.42 -3.13 -19.05
N SER A 148 -15.39 -3.51 -18.21
CA SER A 148 -15.17 -4.53 -17.16
C SER A 148 -16.42 -5.37 -16.91
N ALA A 149 -16.23 -6.67 -16.71
CA ALA A 149 -17.24 -7.64 -16.28
C ALA A 149 -16.74 -8.48 -15.09
N GLY A 150 -16.12 -7.84 -14.09
CA GLY A 150 -15.62 -8.47 -12.86
C GLY A 150 -14.28 -7.95 -12.36
N CYS A 151 -13.59 -7.12 -13.14
CA CYS A 151 -12.21 -6.69 -12.91
C CYS A 151 -12.12 -5.20 -12.56
N TYR A 152 -10.91 -4.71 -12.29
CA TYR A 152 -10.61 -3.28 -12.21
C TYR A 152 -10.06 -2.80 -13.56
N ALA A 153 -10.90 -2.11 -14.33
CA ALA A 153 -10.52 -1.60 -15.64
C ALA A 153 -9.94 -0.18 -15.54
N MET A 154 -8.80 0.02 -16.19
CA MET A 154 -8.00 1.23 -16.23
C MET A 154 -7.94 1.76 -17.66
N LYS A 155 -7.56 3.02 -17.85
CA LYS A 155 -7.20 3.52 -19.18
C LYS A 155 -5.90 2.86 -19.62
N ASP A 156 -5.72 2.66 -20.93
CA ASP A 156 -4.54 2.00 -21.50
C ASP A 156 -3.23 2.63 -21.04
N GLY A 157 -3.10 3.96 -21.13
CA GLY A 157 -1.88 4.64 -20.65
C GLY A 157 -1.65 4.52 -19.14
N GLN A 158 -2.71 4.36 -18.33
CA GLN A 158 -2.56 4.14 -16.89
C GLN A 158 -2.06 2.72 -16.61
N ILE A 159 -2.65 1.70 -17.25
CA ILE A 159 -2.20 0.32 -17.05
C ILE A 159 -0.79 0.11 -17.60
N GLU A 160 -0.39 0.77 -18.69
CA GLU A 160 0.99 0.75 -19.17
C GLU A 160 1.97 1.27 -18.12
N GLU A 161 1.67 2.40 -17.47
CA GLU A 161 2.51 2.97 -16.41
C GLU A 161 2.54 2.05 -15.17
N ILE A 162 1.39 1.55 -14.72
CA ILE A 162 1.30 0.60 -13.58
C ILE A 162 2.07 -0.70 -13.88
N TYR A 163 1.91 -1.25 -15.09
CA TYR A 163 2.60 -2.46 -15.54
C TYR A 163 4.11 -2.23 -15.60
N ALA A 164 4.55 -1.07 -16.10
CA ALA A 164 5.95 -0.68 -16.10
C ALA A 164 6.50 -0.53 -14.67
N LEU A 165 5.75 0.06 -13.74
CA LEU A 165 6.16 0.17 -12.33
C LEU A 165 6.37 -1.22 -11.70
N ALA A 166 5.42 -2.15 -11.91
CA ALA A 166 5.56 -3.53 -11.44
C ALA A 166 6.74 -4.25 -12.09
N ARG A 167 6.92 -4.11 -13.40
CA ARG A 167 8.04 -4.67 -14.16
C ARG A 167 9.39 -4.19 -13.63
N GLU A 168 9.54 -2.89 -13.39
CA GLU A 168 10.80 -2.33 -12.87
C GLU A 168 11.06 -2.75 -11.42
N ALA A 169 10.03 -2.85 -10.57
CA ALA A 169 10.18 -3.37 -9.21
C ALA A 169 10.61 -4.86 -9.21
N PHE A 170 10.04 -5.69 -10.10
CA PHE A 170 10.47 -7.08 -10.27
C PHE A 170 11.89 -7.21 -10.81
N LYS A 171 12.29 -6.39 -11.79
CA LYS A 171 13.69 -6.30 -12.24
C LYS A 171 14.63 -5.86 -11.11
N GLY A 172 14.14 -4.99 -10.22
CA GLY A 172 14.82 -4.55 -9.00
C GLY A 172 14.94 -5.63 -7.91
N GLY A 173 14.38 -6.82 -8.14
CA GLY A 173 14.53 -7.97 -7.25
C GLY A 173 13.33 -8.24 -6.34
N GLN A 174 12.28 -7.41 -6.37
CA GLN A 174 11.03 -7.71 -5.67
C GLN A 174 10.47 -9.06 -6.18
N LYS A 175 10.04 -9.95 -5.28
CA LYS A 175 9.54 -11.29 -5.65
C LYS A 175 8.03 -11.32 -5.86
N SER A 176 7.33 -10.48 -5.13
CA SER A 176 5.90 -10.25 -5.25
C SER A 176 5.55 -8.87 -4.66
N PHE A 177 4.41 -8.32 -5.06
CA PHE A 177 3.83 -7.15 -4.42
C PHE A 177 2.42 -7.43 -3.90
N GLN A 178 2.05 -6.77 -2.82
CA GLN A 178 0.72 -6.89 -2.24
C GLN A 178 -0.25 -5.95 -2.95
N VAL A 179 -1.47 -6.41 -3.18
CA VAL A 179 -2.60 -5.59 -3.63
C VAL A 179 -3.66 -5.62 -2.52
N GLN A 180 -4.02 -4.46 -2.00
CA GLN A 180 -5.06 -4.31 -0.98
C GLN A 180 -6.31 -3.75 -1.64
N ALA A 181 -7.33 -4.58 -1.85
CA ALA A 181 -8.60 -4.17 -2.43
C ALA A 181 -9.62 -3.89 -1.31
N MET A 182 -9.93 -2.62 -1.11
CA MET A 182 -10.80 -2.13 -0.04
C MET A 182 -12.16 -1.68 -0.60
N PRO A 183 -13.24 -1.78 0.19
CA PRO A 183 -14.54 -1.21 -0.17
C PRO A 183 -14.45 0.31 -0.35
N PHE A 184 -13.76 0.98 0.56
CA PHE A 184 -13.57 2.43 0.63
C PHE A 184 -12.30 2.73 1.45
N ARG A 185 -11.86 3.99 1.52
CA ARG A 185 -10.82 4.39 2.48
C ARG A 185 -11.30 4.12 3.90
N MET A 186 -10.53 3.40 4.70
CA MET A 186 -10.93 2.91 6.05
C MET A 186 -10.96 4.00 7.13
N THR A 187 -11.50 5.19 6.80
CA THR A 187 -11.66 6.30 7.73
C THR A 187 -12.83 6.06 8.68
N PRO A 188 -12.83 6.69 9.87
CA PRO A 188 -13.96 6.63 10.80
C PRO A 188 -15.30 7.02 10.17
N GLU A 189 -15.32 8.03 9.29
CA GLU A 189 -16.52 8.52 8.62
C GLU A 189 -17.10 7.48 7.67
N ASN A 190 -16.26 6.84 6.87
CA ASN A 190 -16.70 5.79 5.95
C ASN A 190 -17.21 4.58 6.74
N ILE A 191 -16.50 4.14 7.78
CA ILE A 191 -16.97 3.06 8.65
C ILE A 191 -18.35 3.40 9.27
N ALA A 192 -18.54 4.63 9.74
CA ALA A 192 -19.82 5.09 10.29
C ALA A 192 -20.94 5.13 9.22
N ARG A 193 -20.63 5.61 8.00
CA ARG A 193 -21.60 5.67 6.89
C ARG A 193 -22.10 4.28 6.50
N HIS A 194 -21.21 3.29 6.56
CA HIS A 194 -21.48 1.92 6.12
C HIS A 194 -21.80 0.93 7.24
N ARG A 195 -21.98 1.40 8.49
CA ARG A 195 -22.18 0.57 9.69
C ARG A 195 -23.34 -0.44 9.62
N GLY A 196 -24.38 -0.15 8.83
CA GLY A 196 -25.54 -1.01 8.65
C GLY A 196 -25.41 -2.05 7.53
N ASN A 197 -24.27 -2.13 6.85
CA ASN A 197 -24.08 -3.08 5.75
C ASN A 197 -23.80 -4.50 6.26
N GLN A 198 -24.30 -5.52 5.56
CA GLN A 198 -24.06 -6.93 5.88
C GLN A 198 -22.57 -7.33 5.94
N ASN A 199 -21.70 -6.58 5.25
CA ASN A 199 -20.26 -6.86 5.18
C ASN A 199 -19.45 -6.15 6.29
N VAL A 200 -20.10 -5.46 7.25
CA VAL A 200 -19.39 -4.64 8.25
C VAL A 200 -18.35 -5.41 9.06
N ALA A 201 -18.65 -6.66 9.45
CA ALA A 201 -17.70 -7.50 10.19
C ALA A 201 -16.46 -7.86 9.35
N PHE A 202 -16.66 -8.11 8.05
CA PHE A 202 -15.56 -8.34 7.11
C PHE A 202 -14.73 -7.06 6.92
N TRP A 203 -15.39 -5.91 6.77
CA TRP A 203 -14.71 -4.62 6.61
C TRP A 203 -13.96 -4.18 7.85
N GLN A 204 -14.42 -4.52 9.05
CA GLN A 204 -13.66 -4.32 10.29
C GLN A 204 -12.35 -5.11 10.27
N ASN A 205 -12.36 -6.36 9.79
CA ASN A 205 -11.12 -7.14 9.66
C ASN A 205 -10.21 -6.62 8.53
N LEU A 206 -10.75 -6.06 7.45
CA LEU A 206 -9.94 -5.33 6.47
C LEU A 206 -9.34 -4.04 7.06
N LYS A 207 -10.09 -3.32 7.90
CA LYS A 207 -9.63 -2.13 8.60
C LYS A 207 -8.48 -2.46 9.56
N GLU A 208 -8.53 -3.57 10.27
CA GLU A 208 -7.40 -4.01 11.11
C GLU A 208 -6.10 -4.11 10.29
N GLY A 209 -6.14 -4.75 9.11
CA GLY A 209 -4.99 -4.81 8.22
C GLY A 209 -4.56 -3.45 7.65
N ASN A 210 -5.51 -2.54 7.39
CA ASN A 210 -5.22 -1.15 7.08
C ASN A 210 -4.47 -0.46 8.22
N ASP A 211 -4.89 -0.68 9.46
CA ASP A 211 -4.32 -0.04 10.64
C ASP A 211 -2.89 -0.52 10.89
N HIS A 212 -2.62 -1.81 10.69
CA HIS A 212 -1.26 -2.34 10.65
C HIS A 212 -0.38 -1.63 9.61
N PHE A 213 -0.89 -1.39 8.40
CA PHE A 213 -0.15 -0.64 7.39
C PHE A 213 0.09 0.81 7.81
N GLU A 214 -0.93 1.49 8.34
CA GLU A 214 -0.82 2.91 8.73
C GLU A 214 0.16 3.13 9.88
N VAL A 215 0.19 2.27 10.90
CA VAL A 215 1.10 2.44 12.04
C VAL A 215 2.53 1.99 11.75
N THR A 216 2.73 1.03 10.84
CA THR A 216 4.07 0.51 10.52
C THR A 216 4.69 1.17 9.29
N GLY A 217 3.88 1.73 8.39
CA GLY A 217 4.32 2.23 7.10
C GLY A 217 4.80 1.14 6.14
N VAL A 218 4.55 -0.14 6.41
CA VAL A 218 4.95 -1.27 5.56
C VAL A 218 3.78 -2.23 5.33
N PRO A 219 3.67 -2.86 4.14
CA PRO A 219 2.63 -3.85 3.89
C PRO A 219 2.67 -4.95 4.97
N PRO A 220 1.55 -5.23 5.66
CA PRO A 220 1.54 -6.23 6.72
C PRO A 220 1.81 -7.62 6.15
N GLN A 221 2.43 -8.48 6.95
CA GLN A 221 2.39 -9.93 6.71
C GLN A 221 0.97 -10.42 6.97
N ILE A 222 0.49 -11.36 6.15
CA ILE A 222 -0.90 -11.80 6.17
C ILE A 222 -0.95 -13.30 6.29
N ALA A 223 -1.74 -13.77 7.24
CA ALA A 223 -2.15 -15.15 7.34
C ALA A 223 -3.66 -15.23 7.57
N VAL A 224 -4.18 -16.45 7.70
CA VAL A 224 -5.60 -16.69 7.94
C VAL A 224 -5.73 -17.75 9.03
N CYS A 225 -6.58 -17.50 10.01
CA CYS A 225 -7.07 -18.49 10.96
C CYS A 225 -8.48 -18.12 11.40
N GLY A 226 -9.27 -19.09 11.84
CA GLY A 226 -10.65 -18.88 12.30
C GLY A 226 -11.53 -18.17 11.26
N LYS A 227 -11.25 -18.38 9.96
CA LYS A 227 -11.88 -17.66 8.84
C LYS A 227 -11.73 -16.12 8.89
N LYS A 228 -10.65 -15.62 9.49
CA LYS A 228 -10.30 -14.19 9.56
C LYS A 228 -8.88 -13.97 9.05
N TYR A 229 -8.65 -12.80 8.44
CA TYR A 229 -7.27 -12.36 8.23
C TYR A 229 -6.63 -12.08 9.58
N VAL A 230 -5.37 -12.43 9.70
CA VAL A 230 -4.50 -12.02 10.81
C VAL A 230 -3.25 -11.39 10.26
N PHE A 231 -2.71 -10.42 10.99
CA PHE A 231 -1.70 -9.50 10.46
C PHE A 231 -0.45 -9.47 11.34
N ASN A 232 0.72 -9.53 10.71
CA ASN A 232 2.03 -9.48 11.38
C ASN A 232 2.21 -10.50 12.52
N ALA A 233 1.44 -11.60 12.50
CA ALA A 233 1.62 -12.73 13.39
C ALA A 233 2.83 -13.56 12.96
N GLN A 234 3.70 -13.90 13.91
CA GLN A 234 4.92 -14.68 13.71
C GLN A 234 4.71 -16.18 13.92
N ASN A 235 3.48 -16.60 14.27
CA ASN A 235 3.12 -18.00 14.43
C ASN A 235 3.42 -18.78 13.14
N ALA A 236 4.05 -19.94 13.30
CA ALA A 236 4.12 -20.94 12.24
C ALA A 236 2.77 -21.65 12.09
N ASP A 237 2.47 -22.07 10.85
CA ASP A 237 1.42 -23.05 10.54
C ASP A 237 0.00 -22.73 11.07
N LEU A 238 -0.49 -21.52 10.80
CA LEU A 238 -1.88 -21.15 11.07
C LEU A 238 -2.85 -21.88 10.12
N ASP A 239 -3.79 -22.64 10.69
CA ASP A 239 -4.87 -23.28 9.95
C ASP A 239 -5.98 -22.26 9.65
N PRO A 240 -6.30 -22.00 8.36
CA PRO A 240 -7.35 -21.04 7.98
C PRO A 240 -8.74 -21.35 8.53
N SER A 241 -9.06 -22.62 8.74
CA SER A 241 -10.38 -23.10 9.15
C SER A 241 -10.50 -23.38 10.65
N ALA A 242 -9.39 -23.63 11.36
CA ALA A 242 -9.39 -23.84 12.80
C ALA A 242 -9.40 -22.51 13.58
N PRO A 243 -9.88 -22.46 14.84
CA PRO A 243 -9.78 -21.28 15.67
C PRO A 243 -8.34 -20.75 15.76
N CYS A 244 -8.19 -19.43 15.78
CA CYS A 244 -6.87 -18.82 15.94
C CYS A 244 -6.25 -19.19 17.29
N PRO A 245 -4.97 -19.62 17.32
CA PRO A 245 -4.24 -19.69 18.58
C PRO A 245 -3.98 -18.26 19.10
N GLU A 246 -3.32 -18.16 20.25
CA GLU A 246 -2.75 -16.89 20.68
C GLU A 246 -1.75 -16.39 19.61
N LEU A 247 -2.01 -15.20 19.08
CA LEU A 247 -1.22 -14.63 17.99
C LEU A 247 0.04 -13.96 18.55
N ASP A 248 1.19 -14.38 18.05
CA ASP A 248 2.49 -13.79 18.34
C ASP A 248 2.72 -12.57 17.44
N VAL A 249 2.14 -11.44 17.83
CA VAL A 249 2.34 -10.15 17.15
C VAL A 249 3.31 -9.31 17.98
N PRO A 250 4.34 -8.69 17.38
CA PRO A 250 5.26 -7.82 18.09
C PRO A 250 4.55 -6.75 18.92
N GLU A 251 4.90 -6.64 20.20
CA GLU A 251 4.18 -5.81 21.18
C GLU A 251 4.06 -4.34 20.73
N ASN A 252 5.11 -3.80 20.12
CA ASN A 252 5.08 -2.43 19.60
C ASN A 252 4.05 -2.23 18.48
N ILE A 253 3.84 -3.25 17.63
CA ILE A 253 2.81 -3.21 16.58
C ILE A 253 1.44 -3.41 17.20
N ARG A 254 1.28 -4.41 18.08
CA ARG A 254 0.02 -4.70 18.78
C ARG A 254 -0.49 -3.48 19.55
N ALA A 255 0.36 -2.84 20.35
CA ALA A 255 0.02 -1.65 21.10
C ALA A 255 -0.34 -0.46 20.20
N ALA A 256 0.42 -0.23 19.12
CA ALA A 256 0.14 0.85 18.18
C ALA A 256 -1.20 0.66 17.43
N VAL A 257 -1.49 -0.57 17.00
CA VAL A 257 -2.78 -0.89 16.36
C VAL A 257 -3.93 -0.77 17.36
N ALA A 258 -3.77 -1.24 18.60
CA ALA A 258 -4.78 -1.10 19.64
C ALA A 258 -5.09 0.37 19.96
N GLN A 259 -4.05 1.20 20.10
CA GLN A 259 -4.20 2.64 20.32
C GLN A 259 -4.94 3.32 19.15
N LYS A 260 -4.54 2.99 17.92
CA LYS A 260 -5.22 3.51 16.72
C LYS A 260 -6.67 3.06 16.66
N SER A 261 -6.95 1.78 16.89
CA SER A 261 -8.30 1.24 16.89
C SER A 261 -9.19 1.92 17.95
N GLN A 262 -8.65 2.20 19.14
CA GLN A 262 -9.37 2.92 20.18
C GLN A 262 -9.70 4.36 19.77
N SER A 263 -8.72 5.08 19.21
CA SER A 263 -8.91 6.44 18.69
C SER A 263 -9.95 6.47 17.57
N ASP A 264 -9.85 5.54 16.62
CA ASP A 264 -10.77 5.46 15.48
C ASP A 264 -12.18 5.07 15.96
N ALA A 265 -12.33 4.20 16.97
CA ALA A 265 -13.63 3.86 17.54
C ALA A 265 -14.33 5.09 18.14
N GLN A 266 -13.61 5.96 18.85
CA GLN A 266 -14.14 7.23 19.34
C GLN A 266 -14.57 8.14 18.19
N ALA A 267 -13.74 8.27 17.15
CA ALA A 267 -14.06 9.07 15.97
C ALA A 267 -15.27 8.51 15.20
N VAL A 268 -15.44 7.19 15.12
CA VAL A 268 -16.62 6.54 14.52
C VAL A 268 -17.88 6.94 15.29
N GLN A 269 -17.87 6.92 16.62
CA GLN A 269 -19.04 7.35 17.42
C GLN A 269 -19.41 8.81 17.15
N VAL A 270 -18.41 9.69 17.04
CA VAL A 270 -18.62 11.10 16.66
C VAL A 270 -19.23 11.21 15.26
N ALA A 271 -18.72 10.44 14.29
CA ALA A 271 -19.25 10.42 12.94
C ALA A 271 -20.70 9.90 12.88
N ILE A 272 -21.03 8.86 13.65
CA ILE A 272 -22.41 8.35 13.77
C ILE A 272 -23.35 9.43 14.31
N ALA A 273 -22.98 10.09 15.41
CA ALA A 273 -23.79 11.16 16.00
C ALA A 273 -24.03 12.33 15.02
N ARG A 274 -23.06 12.64 14.16
CA ARG A 274 -23.23 13.65 13.09
C ARG A 274 -24.21 13.20 12.02
N LEU A 275 -24.09 11.95 11.55
CA LEU A 275 -25.00 11.38 10.56
C LEU A 275 -26.45 11.36 11.08
N GLU A 276 -26.64 11.06 12.37
CA GLU A 276 -27.96 11.00 13.00
C GLU A 276 -28.57 12.38 13.27
N SER A 277 -27.73 13.40 13.53
CA SER A 277 -28.18 14.78 13.69
C SER A 277 -28.43 15.52 12.37
N GLY A 278 -28.19 14.89 11.21
CA GLY A 278 -28.32 15.54 9.90
C GLY A 278 -27.30 16.66 9.65
N ALA A 279 -26.28 16.77 10.51
CA ALA A 279 -25.18 17.71 10.29
C ALA A 279 -24.32 17.20 9.13
N GLY A 280 -24.27 17.96 8.04
CA GLY A 280 -23.49 17.63 6.85
C GLY A 280 -22.01 17.38 7.14
N GLU A 281 -21.36 16.66 6.22
CA GLU A 281 -19.98 16.20 6.33
C GLU A 281 -19.01 17.39 6.57
N PRO A 282 -18.07 17.29 7.52
CA PRO A 282 -17.04 18.32 7.66
C PRO A 282 -16.12 18.30 6.43
N PRO A 283 -15.53 19.45 6.06
CA PRO A 283 -14.56 19.49 4.96
C PRO A 283 -13.38 18.56 5.26
N VAL A 284 -12.98 17.77 4.26
CA VAL A 284 -11.78 16.93 4.27
C VAL A 284 -10.57 17.80 4.65
N GLN A 285 -10.06 17.64 5.87
CA GLN A 285 -8.80 18.25 6.25
C GLN A 285 -7.66 17.41 5.67
N THR A 286 -7.16 17.82 4.50
CA THR A 286 -5.84 17.41 4.05
C THR A 286 -4.81 18.03 5.01
N ASN A 287 -4.33 17.26 5.97
CA ASN A 287 -3.19 17.65 6.80
C ASN A 287 -1.92 17.69 5.94
N VAL A 288 -1.72 18.80 5.23
CA VAL A 288 -0.39 19.22 4.80
C VAL A 288 0.30 19.74 6.05
N GLN A 289 1.09 18.89 6.70
CA GLN A 289 2.08 19.34 7.67
C GLN A 289 3.11 20.20 6.92
N VAL A 290 2.87 21.50 6.86
CA VAL A 290 3.91 22.47 6.58
C VAL A 290 4.83 22.46 7.79
N ALA A 291 6.00 21.86 7.63
CA ALA A 291 7.09 22.00 8.58
C ALA A 291 7.40 23.50 8.70
N GLN A 292 7.01 24.10 9.83
CA GLN A 292 7.43 25.44 10.18
C GLN A 292 8.90 25.37 10.58
N SER A 293 9.78 25.64 9.62
CA SER A 293 11.15 26.05 9.90
C SER A 293 11.12 27.40 10.61
N SER A 294 11.54 27.39 11.88
CA SER A 294 11.82 28.57 12.66
C SER A 294 13.02 29.32 12.05
N ASP A 295 12.74 30.28 11.16
CA ASP A 295 13.67 31.34 10.80
C ASP A 295 13.07 32.66 11.27
N THR A 296 13.62 33.17 12.38
CA THR A 296 13.36 34.51 12.90
C THR A 296 14.24 35.50 12.13
N PRO A 297 13.68 36.50 11.43
CA PRO A 297 14.48 37.57 10.85
C PRO A 297 14.87 38.55 11.96
N GLN A 298 16.17 38.68 12.25
CA GLN A 298 16.66 39.79 13.05
C GLN A 298 16.59 41.09 12.26
N THR A 299 15.84 42.03 12.83
CA THR A 299 15.68 43.42 12.42
C THR A 299 17.02 44.14 12.38
N VAL A 300 17.48 44.54 11.20
CA VAL A 300 18.62 45.45 11.03
C VAL A 300 18.09 46.88 10.99
N GLN A 301 18.54 47.69 11.96
CA GLN A 301 18.24 49.11 12.04
C GLN A 301 18.91 49.88 10.89
N ALA A 302 18.16 50.82 10.33
CA ALA A 302 18.65 51.78 9.34
C ALA A 302 19.60 52.79 9.99
N VAL A 303 20.81 52.90 9.44
CA VAL A 303 21.72 54.03 9.68
C VAL A 303 21.81 54.84 8.40
N GLN A 304 21.73 56.15 8.58
CA GLN A 304 21.61 57.16 7.54
C GLN A 304 22.89 57.32 6.71
N THR A 305 22.67 57.82 5.51
CA THR A 305 23.59 58.27 4.47
C THR A 305 24.72 59.16 4.97
N GLU A 306 25.94 58.97 4.43
CA GLU A 306 26.74 60.05 3.89
C GLU A 306 27.81 59.54 2.92
N SER A 307 27.97 60.32 1.85
CA SER A 307 28.85 60.19 0.70
C SER A 307 30.32 60.47 1.01
N GLN A 308 31.24 59.79 0.32
CA GLN A 308 32.39 60.44 -0.35
C GLN A 308 33.23 59.44 -1.17
N ASP A 309 33.39 59.80 -2.44
CA ASP A 309 34.60 59.79 -3.29
C ASP A 309 35.69 58.72 -3.15
N GLY A 310 36.18 58.30 -4.32
CA GLY A 310 37.63 58.33 -4.56
C GLY A 310 38.29 57.02 -4.97
N SER A 311 38.46 56.86 -6.29
CA SER A 311 39.70 56.47 -6.98
C SER A 311 40.57 55.33 -6.42
N GLY A 312 40.68 54.27 -7.21
CA GLY A 312 41.91 53.92 -7.94
C GLY A 312 43.12 53.31 -7.21
N THR A 313 43.74 52.35 -7.90
CA THR A 313 45.09 51.75 -7.74
C THR A 313 45.22 50.66 -6.64
N SER A 314 45.46 49.39 -6.99
CA SER A 314 46.68 48.71 -7.50
C SER A 314 47.65 48.23 -6.40
N LEU A 315 48.30 47.09 -6.67
CA LEU A 315 49.41 46.39 -5.98
C LEU A 315 48.96 45.26 -5.02
N MET A 316 49.06 43.99 -5.42
CA MET A 316 50.25 43.11 -5.48
C MET A 316 50.70 42.51 -4.14
N SER A 317 50.83 41.18 -4.17
CA SER A 317 51.85 40.35 -3.52
C SER A 317 51.68 40.00 -2.04
N ARG A 318 51.52 38.70 -1.75
CA ARG A 318 52.60 37.85 -1.21
C ARG A 318 52.12 36.42 -0.91
N ILE A 319 52.87 35.45 -1.45
CA ILE A 319 52.91 34.03 -1.06
C ILE A 319 53.79 33.90 0.21
N PRO A 320 53.57 32.89 1.07
CA PRO A 320 54.63 31.88 1.18
C PRO A 320 54.13 30.43 1.19
N THR A 321 55.00 29.59 0.64
CA THR A 321 54.99 28.15 0.41
C THR A 321 55.53 27.31 1.57
N PHE A 322 55.13 26.03 1.60
CA PHE A 322 55.88 24.82 2.02
C PHE A 322 56.17 24.66 3.54
N ARG A 323 56.16 23.47 4.17
CA ARG A 323 56.74 22.16 3.78
C ARG A 323 56.30 21.03 4.74
N ILE A 324 56.19 19.80 4.22
CA ILE A 324 56.05 18.50 4.92
C ILE A 324 57.44 17.90 5.23
N PRO A 325 57.62 17.15 6.33
CA PRO A 325 58.10 15.75 6.28
C PRO A 325 57.32 14.86 7.30
N GLY A 326 57.19 13.53 7.24
CA GLY A 326 57.86 12.47 6.51
C GLY A 326 58.24 11.30 7.46
N PHE A 327 57.51 10.18 7.35
CA PHE A 327 57.85 8.75 7.58
C PHE A 327 58.62 8.19 8.82
N GLY A 328 58.11 7.02 9.27
CA GLY A 328 58.78 5.95 10.04
C GLY A 328 57.86 5.42 11.15
N GLY A 329 57.49 4.15 11.33
CA GLY A 329 57.97 2.85 10.87
C GLY A 329 58.02 1.91 12.10
N GLY A 330 57.34 0.75 12.08
CA GLY A 330 57.72 -0.40 12.91
C GLY A 330 56.77 -0.90 14.02
N GLN A 331 56.20 -2.08 13.75
CA GLN A 331 56.03 -3.26 14.62
C GLN A 331 54.91 -3.35 15.69
N ARG A 332 54.19 -4.48 15.56
CA ARG A 332 53.28 -5.16 16.51
C ARG A 332 54.12 -5.94 17.54
N PRO A 333 53.60 -6.24 18.75
CA PRO A 333 53.05 -7.58 18.95
C PRO A 333 51.79 -7.65 19.84
N GLN A 334 51.19 -8.84 19.84
CA GLN A 334 50.00 -9.23 20.59
C GLN A 334 50.29 -9.59 22.05
N THR A 335 49.27 -9.54 22.91
CA THR A 335 48.87 -10.62 23.86
C THR A 335 47.49 -10.33 24.47
N SER A 336 46.65 -11.37 24.55
CA SER A 336 45.34 -11.43 25.25
C SER A 336 45.51 -11.81 26.74
N PRO A 337 44.47 -12.26 27.48
CA PRO A 337 43.69 -11.45 28.42
C PRO A 337 43.85 -11.91 29.89
N VAL A 338 43.38 -11.11 30.84
CA VAL A 338 43.24 -11.50 32.26
C VAL A 338 41.78 -11.51 32.66
N ALA A 339 41.40 -12.58 33.36
CA ALA A 339 40.07 -12.90 33.82
C ALA A 339 39.88 -12.58 35.32
N THR A 340 38.60 -12.41 35.68
CA THR A 340 37.93 -12.78 36.94
C THR A 340 38.31 -12.09 38.25
N ALA A 341 37.31 -11.43 38.87
CA ALA A 341 37.11 -11.49 40.31
C ALA A 341 35.61 -11.54 40.65
N THR A 342 35.24 -12.60 41.34
CA THR A 342 33.97 -12.92 42.00
C THR A 342 33.78 -12.13 43.30
N SER A 343 32.54 -11.81 43.68
CA SER A 343 32.10 -11.97 45.09
C SER A 343 30.58 -12.05 45.22
N SER A 344 30.20 -12.79 46.26
CA SER A 344 28.93 -13.45 46.56
C SER A 344 27.73 -12.58 46.96
N ALA A 345 26.60 -13.28 47.02
CA ALA A 345 25.25 -12.87 47.36
C ALA A 345 25.00 -12.45 48.82
N VAL A 346 23.91 -11.71 49.03
CA VAL A 346 23.07 -11.75 50.25
C VAL A 346 21.59 -11.69 49.87
N THR A 347 20.82 -12.51 50.56
CA THR A 347 19.38 -12.81 50.53
C THR A 347 18.43 -11.69 50.98
N GLY A 348 17.29 -11.59 50.29
CA GLY A 348 15.94 -11.68 50.88
C GLY A 348 15.24 -10.39 51.37
N TYR A 349 14.14 -10.02 50.70
CA TYR A 349 12.86 -9.68 51.35
C TYR A 349 11.69 -9.79 50.36
N THR A 350 10.62 -10.44 50.79
CA THR A 350 9.36 -10.67 50.08
C THR A 350 8.37 -9.54 50.35
N SER A 351 7.62 -9.10 49.34
CA SER A 351 6.22 -8.68 49.54
C SER A 351 5.39 -8.94 48.29
N SER A 352 4.39 -9.80 48.46
CA SER A 352 3.27 -10.06 47.58
C SER A 352 2.38 -8.82 47.43
N VAL A 353 1.99 -8.51 46.20
CA VAL A 353 0.80 -7.71 45.90
C VAL A 353 0.00 -8.46 44.85
N ASP A 354 -1.23 -8.76 45.22
CA ASP A 354 -2.20 -9.54 44.46
C ASP A 354 -2.57 -8.85 43.15
N ALA A 355 -2.65 -9.65 42.09
CA ALA A 355 -3.14 -9.25 40.78
C ALA A 355 -4.66 -9.07 40.83
N VAL A 356 -5.13 -7.88 40.45
CA VAL A 356 -6.54 -7.62 40.16
C VAL A 356 -6.82 -8.10 38.74
N PRO A 357 -7.87 -8.92 38.48
CA PRO A 357 -8.21 -9.32 37.12
C PRO A 357 -8.80 -8.14 36.37
N VAL A 358 -8.26 -7.86 35.18
CA VAL A 358 -8.81 -6.90 34.23
C VAL A 358 -9.97 -7.60 33.51
N GLU A 359 -11.19 -7.18 33.78
CA GLU A 359 -12.37 -7.65 33.06
C GLU A 359 -12.41 -7.11 31.62
N ASP A 360 -12.90 -7.97 30.74
CA ASP A 360 -13.07 -7.80 29.29
C ASP A 360 -14.08 -6.69 28.95
N PRO A 361 -13.73 -5.64 28.19
CA PRO A 361 -14.68 -4.59 27.82
C PRO A 361 -15.65 -4.98 26.68
N PHE A 362 -15.67 -6.23 26.20
CA PHE A 362 -16.55 -6.65 25.08
C PHE A 362 -17.91 -7.26 25.46
N ALA A 363 -18.30 -7.26 26.75
CA ALA A 363 -19.53 -7.95 27.20
C ALA A 363 -20.83 -7.10 27.30
N VAL A 364 -20.90 -5.89 26.72
CA VAL A 364 -22.06 -4.98 26.90
C VAL A 364 -22.97 -4.84 25.66
N PHE A 365 -23.03 -5.85 24.79
CA PHE A 365 -23.96 -5.86 23.65
C PHE A 365 -24.91 -7.07 23.57
N ASP A 366 -25.01 -7.88 24.62
CA ASP A 366 -26.01 -8.94 24.74
C ASP A 366 -26.92 -8.72 25.95
N LEU A 367 -27.86 -7.77 25.83
CA LEU A 367 -29.09 -7.83 26.61
C LEU A 367 -30.22 -7.11 25.87
N PHE A 368 -31.37 -7.80 25.78
CA PHE A 368 -32.66 -7.42 25.18
C PHE A 368 -32.83 -7.65 23.68
N VAL A 369 -33.22 -8.88 23.29
CA VAL A 369 -34.55 -9.19 22.70
C VAL A 369 -34.83 -10.69 22.92
N THR A 370 -35.57 -11.03 23.98
CA THR A 370 -36.26 -12.33 24.08
C THR A 370 -37.72 -12.07 23.72
N VAL A 371 -38.14 -12.44 22.50
CA VAL A 371 -39.56 -12.54 22.16
C VAL A 371 -39.97 -14.00 22.35
N ASP A 372 -40.79 -14.21 23.37
CA ASP A 372 -41.41 -15.49 23.69
C ASP A 372 -42.43 -15.87 22.61
N ALA A 373 -42.12 -16.90 21.84
CA ALA A 373 -42.98 -17.48 20.82
C ALA A 373 -43.90 -18.56 21.43
N ARG A 374 -44.74 -18.21 22.42
CA ARG A 374 -45.81 -19.10 22.90
C ARG A 374 -47.07 -18.34 23.32
N THR A 375 -47.81 -17.81 22.35
CA THR A 375 -49.29 -17.77 22.41
C THR A 375 -49.85 -17.42 21.03
N LEU A 376 -50.26 -18.44 20.29
CA LEU A 376 -51.15 -18.31 19.13
C LEU A 376 -52.62 -18.33 19.62
N PRO A 377 -53.51 -17.51 19.06
CA PRO A 377 -54.90 -17.88 18.86
C PRO A 377 -55.16 -18.29 17.40
N LYS A 378 -55.73 -19.48 17.24
CA LYS A 378 -56.35 -19.97 16.00
C LYS A 378 -57.70 -19.28 15.78
N THR A 379 -57.97 -18.84 14.54
CA THR A 379 -59.27 -18.69 13.82
C THR A 379 -59.01 -17.72 12.64
N ALA A 380 -59.53 -17.83 11.42
CA ALA A 380 -60.52 -18.71 10.83
C ALA A 380 -60.27 -18.85 9.31
N VAL A 381 -60.86 -19.93 8.80
CA VAL A 381 -61.08 -20.39 7.43
C VAL A 381 -61.54 -19.32 6.43
N GLY A 382 -60.99 -19.39 5.20
CA GLY A 382 -61.80 -19.39 3.97
C GLY A 382 -61.75 -18.15 3.07
N ALA A 383 -61.10 -18.28 1.90
CA ALA A 383 -61.73 -18.15 0.58
C ALA A 383 -60.68 -18.24 -0.54
N ARG A 384 -60.87 -19.23 -1.42
CA ARG A 384 -60.18 -19.35 -2.71
C ARG A 384 -60.64 -18.22 -3.63
N ARG A 385 -59.72 -17.68 -4.44
CA ARG A 385 -60.05 -17.33 -5.83
C ARG A 385 -58.82 -17.47 -6.72
N SER A 386 -58.89 -18.49 -7.55
CA SER A 386 -58.08 -18.71 -8.75
C SER A 386 -58.22 -17.50 -9.68
N TYR A 387 -57.12 -17.06 -10.30
CA TYR A 387 -57.19 -16.26 -11.51
C TYR A 387 -56.38 -16.98 -12.58
N GLU A 388 -57.11 -17.41 -13.60
CA GLU A 388 -56.61 -18.08 -14.79
C GLU A 388 -55.90 -17.10 -15.71
N ASP A 389 -54.91 -17.66 -16.38
CA ASP A 389 -54.15 -17.15 -17.52
C ASP A 389 -55.02 -17.15 -18.79
N PRO A 390 -54.95 -16.15 -19.67
CA PRO A 390 -55.36 -16.33 -21.05
C PRO A 390 -54.14 -16.31 -21.98
N ALA A 391 -53.94 -17.48 -22.58
CA ALA A 391 -53.11 -17.73 -23.75
C ALA A 391 -53.45 -16.82 -24.95
N GLY A 392 -52.47 -16.68 -25.86
CA GLY A 392 -52.76 -16.86 -27.28
C GLY A 392 -52.04 -15.96 -28.29
N THR A 393 -51.10 -16.59 -29.04
CA THR A 393 -50.83 -16.41 -30.49
C THR A 393 -50.36 -15.03 -31.00
N ARG A 394 -49.28 -14.87 -31.76
CA ARG A 394 -48.68 -15.67 -32.85
C ARG A 394 -47.16 -15.60 -32.83
#